data_AF-A0A8S2TZE7-F1
#
_entry.id   AF-A0A8S2TZE7-F1
#
_cell.length_a   1.000
_cell.length_b   1.000
_cell.length_c   1.000
_cell.angle_alpha   90.00
_cell.angle_beta   90.00
_cell.angle_gamma   90.00
#
_symmetry.space_group_name_H-M   'P 1'
#
loop_
_entity.id
_entity.type
_entity.pdbx_description
1 polymer ?
#
loop_
_entity_poly.entity_id
_entity_poly.type
_entity_poly.pdbx_seq_one_letter_code
_entity_poly.pdbx_strand_id
1 'polypeptide(L)'
;EPRPIIDGGHLLRQLEQYVRNGHLKPTTLFCTADITNLYTMLPQDESLKILEEFLLEYHYEKVQGISIKVILQLADLVLKETAFVDGNKFYRQIIGGAMGSPF
;
A
#
# COMPACT_ATOMS: atom_id res chain seq x y z
N GLU A 1 -12.06 -8.84 14.60
CA GLU A 1 -11.63 -8.50 13.23
C GLU A 1 -10.31 -7.75 13.29
N PRO A 2 -9.36 -8.03 12.39
CA PRO A 2 -8.13 -7.25 12.29
C PRO A 2 -8.49 -5.80 11.95
N ARG A 3 -8.03 -4.86 12.78
CA ARG A 3 -8.24 -3.43 12.52
C ARG A 3 -7.06 -2.91 11.71
N PRO A 4 -7.28 -2.11 10.66
CA PRO A 4 -6.20 -1.56 9.86
C PRO A 4 -5.32 -0.66 10.73
N ILE A 5 -4.01 -0.74 10.52
CA ILE A 5 -3.06 0.16 11.16
C ILE A 5 -3.07 1.46 10.36
N ILE A 6 -3.58 2.53 10.96
CA ILE A 6 -3.70 3.85 10.34
C ILE A 6 -2.36 4.59 10.30
N ASP A 7 -1.62 4.59 11.42
CA ASP A 7 -0.34 5.29 11.57
C ASP A 7 0.51 4.65 12.69
N GLY A 8 1.75 5.14 12.84
CA GLY A 8 2.68 4.64 13.86
C GLY A 8 2.20 4.84 15.31
N GLY A 9 1.52 5.95 15.60
CA GLY A 9 0.96 6.20 16.93
C GLY A 9 -0.23 5.26 17.24
N HIS A 10 -1.06 4.98 16.25
CA HIS A 10 -2.13 3.99 16.34
C HIS A 10 -1.57 2.59 16.60
N LEU A 11 -0.50 2.19 15.89
CA LEU A 11 0.19 0.93 16.13
C LEU A 11 0.72 0.83 17.57
N LEU A 12 1.42 1.86 18.06
CA LEU A 12 1.95 1.87 19.43
C LEU A 12 0.84 1.70 20.48
N ARG A 13 -0.29 2.40 20.32
CA ARG A 13 -1.45 2.24 21.22
C ARG A 13 -2.02 0.82 21.20
N GLN A 14 -2.12 0.21 20.02
CA GLN A 14 -2.58 -1.16 19.89
C GLN A 14 -1.61 -2.16 20.55
N LEU A 15 -0.30 -1.96 20.36
CA LEU A 15 0.73 -2.78 20.99
C LEU A 15 0.70 -2.66 22.52
N GLU A 16 0.56 -1.46 23.07
CA GLU A 16 0.40 -1.26 24.52
C GLU A 16 -0.82 -2.02 25.06
N GLN A 17 -1.95 -1.94 24.36
CA GLN A 17 -3.15 -2.67 24.76
C GLN A 17 -2.94 -4.19 24.68
N TYR A 18 -2.25 -4.66 23.63
CA TYR A 18 -1.89 -6.06 23.45
C TYR A 18 -1.02 -6.58 24.61
N VAL A 19 -0.07 -5.75 25.08
CA VAL A 19 0.74 -6.03 26.28
C VAL A 19 -0.10 -6.04 27.55
N ARG A 20 -0.96 -5.02 27.78
CA ARG A 20 -1.82 -4.95 28.97
C ARG A 20 -2.79 -6.13 29.08
N ASN A 21 -3.23 -6.67 27.96
CA ASN A 21 -4.09 -7.85 27.90
C ASN A 21 -3.31 -9.17 28.13
N GLY A 22 -2.00 -9.12 28.37
CA GLY A 22 -1.18 -10.30 28.63
C GLY A 22 -0.93 -11.19 27.41
N HIS A 23 -1.17 -10.68 26.20
CA HIS A 23 -0.97 -11.46 24.98
C HIS A 23 0.51 -11.60 24.59
N LEU A 24 1.35 -10.69 25.07
CA LEU A 24 2.81 -10.75 24.88
C LEU A 24 3.42 -11.63 25.97
N LYS A 25 3.75 -12.88 25.60
CA LYS A 25 4.26 -13.90 26.52
C LYS A 25 5.79 -13.94 26.46
N PRO A 26 6.46 -14.51 27.48
CA PRO A 26 7.91 -14.75 27.41
C PRO A 26 8.34 -15.60 26.21
N THR A 27 7.43 -16.41 25.66
CA THR A 27 7.64 -17.25 24.48
C THR A 27 7.29 -16.56 23.16
N THR A 28 6.90 -15.28 23.18
CA THR A 28 6.59 -14.53 21.95
C THR A 28 7.88 -14.31 21.16
N LEU A 29 7.86 -14.71 19.88
CA LEU A 29 8.95 -14.50 18.94
C LEU A 29 8.69 -13.22 18.15
N PHE A 30 9.68 -12.33 18.15
CA PHE A 30 9.69 -11.16 17.28
C PHE A 30 10.44 -11.50 16.00
N CYS A 31 9.88 -11.10 14.87
CA CYS A 31 10.57 -11.14 13.59
C CYS A 31 10.63 -9.74 12.99
N THR A 32 11.67 -9.51 12.21
CA THR A 32 11.77 -8.36 11.32
C THR A 32 11.91 -8.92 9.91
N ALA A 33 11.18 -8.32 8.98
CA ALA A 33 11.29 -8.61 7.57
C ALA A 33 11.68 -7.31 6.87
N ASP A 34 12.74 -7.36 6.08
CA ASP A 34 13.16 -6.24 5.26
C ASP A 34 12.71 -6.49 3.82
N ILE A 35 12.02 -5.50 3.26
CA ILE A 35 11.48 -5.59 1.90
C ILE A 35 12.42 -4.84 0.97
N THR A 36 13.22 -5.60 0.22
CA THR A 36 14.11 -5.04 -0.79
C THR A 36 13.35 -4.73 -2.08
N ASN A 37 13.74 -3.66 -2.77
CA ASN A 37 13.24 -3.33 -4.10
C ASN A 37 11.71 -3.17 -4.22
N LEU A 38 11.03 -2.79 -3.13
CA LEU A 38 9.56 -2.68 -3.08
C LEU A 38 8.98 -1.90 -4.28
N TYR A 39 9.50 -0.70 -4.53
CA TYR A 39 9.02 0.14 -5.61
C TYR A 39 9.35 -0.46 -6.99
N THR A 40 10.56 -0.95 -7.21
CA THR A 40 10.95 -1.46 -8.53
C THR A 40 10.33 -2.82 -8.87
N MET A 41 9.85 -3.55 -7.88
CA MET A 41 9.25 -4.90 -8.02
C MET A 41 7.76 -4.94 -7.65
N LEU A 42 7.12 -3.78 -7.48
CA LEU A 42 5.69 -3.72 -7.16
C LEU A 42 4.87 -4.44 -8.26
N PRO A 43 4.09 -5.50 -7.93
CA PRO A 43 3.24 -6.17 -8.90
C PRO A 43 2.03 -5.29 -9.21
N GLN A 44 2.08 -4.56 -10.31
CA GLN A 44 1.11 -3.51 -10.65
C GLN A 44 -0.34 -4.03 -10.70
N ASP A 45 -0.59 -5.14 -11.38
CA ASP A 45 -1.94 -5.71 -11.51
C ASP A 45 -2.49 -6.23 -10.18
N GLU A 46 -1.64 -6.88 -9.39
CA GLU A 46 -2.02 -7.37 -8.06
C GLU A 46 -2.27 -6.20 -7.10
N SER A 47 -1.51 -5.11 -7.22
CA SER A 47 -1.69 -3.89 -6.43
C SER A 47 -3.04 -3.24 -6.72
N LEU A 48 -3.46 -3.20 -8.00
CA LEU A 48 -4.79 -2.69 -8.38
C LEU A 48 -5.91 -3.56 -7.82
N LYS A 49 -5.74 -4.89 -7.84
CA LYS A 49 -6.70 -5.82 -7.27
C LYS A 49 -6.81 -5.66 -5.75
N ILE A 50 -5.69 -5.53 -5.05
CA ILE A 50 -5.66 -5.29 -3.60
C ILE A 50 -6.36 -3.96 -3.27
N LEU A 51 -6.15 -2.91 -4.06
CA LEU A 51 -6.83 -1.64 -3.88
C LEU A 51 -8.35 -1.77 -4.05
N GLU A 52 -8.81 -2.51 -5.07
CA GLU A 52 -10.23 -2.80 -5.27
C GLU A 52 -10.83 -3.56 -4.08
N GLU A 53 -10.17 -4.65 -3.66
CA GLU A 53 -10.59 -5.47 -2.51
C GLU A 53 -10.68 -4.63 -1.24
N PHE A 54 -9.69 -3.77 -0.98
CA PHE A 54 -9.69 -2.86 0.15
C PHE A 54 -10.88 -1.88 0.10
N LEU A 55 -11.13 -1.23 -1.03
CA LEU A 55 -12.23 -0.28 -1.14
C LEU A 55 -13.60 -0.96 -0.92
N LEU A 56 -13.76 -2.19 -1.42
CA LEU A 56 -14.98 -2.99 -1.27
C LEU A 56 -15.16 -3.52 0.16
N GLU A 57 -14.09 -3.99 0.81
CA GLU A 57 -14.12 -4.50 2.19
C GLU A 57 -14.59 -3.42 3.18
N TYR A 58 -14.17 -2.17 2.98
CA TYR A 58 -14.59 -1.04 3.80
C TYR A 58 -15.84 -0.32 3.29
N HIS A 59 -16.61 -0.97 2.41
CA HIS A 59 -17.90 -0.49 1.89
C HIS A 59 -17.86 0.91 1.26
N TYR A 60 -16.74 1.30 0.65
CA TYR A 60 -16.68 2.55 -0.09
C TYR A 60 -17.38 2.40 -1.43
N GLU A 61 -18.52 3.05 -1.65
CA GLU A 61 -19.07 3.18 -3.01
C GLU A 61 -18.37 4.30 -3.80
N LYS A 62 -17.93 5.34 -3.06
CA LYS A 62 -17.21 6.50 -3.57
C LYS A 62 -16.22 7.01 -2.52
N VAL A 63 -15.08 7.53 -2.98
CA VAL A 63 -14.13 8.27 -2.15
C VAL A 63 -14.16 9.73 -2.59
N GLN A 64 -14.56 10.63 -1.68
CA GLN A 64 -14.71 12.07 -1.98
C GLN A 64 -15.58 12.35 -3.22
N GLY A 65 -16.62 11.53 -3.45
CA GLY A 65 -17.52 11.65 -4.61
C GLY A 65 -17.03 10.97 -5.90
N ILE A 66 -15.81 10.44 -5.92
CA ILE A 66 -15.24 9.68 -7.05
C ILE A 66 -15.60 8.21 -6.90
N SER A 67 -16.11 7.57 -7.96
CA SER A 67 -16.45 6.13 -7.92
C SER A 67 -15.20 5.25 -7.86
N ILE A 68 -15.31 4.07 -7.25
CA ILE A 68 -14.23 3.07 -7.21
C ILE A 68 -13.64 2.82 -8.61
N LYS A 69 -14.50 2.67 -9.62
CA LYS A 69 -14.06 2.45 -11.01
C LYS A 69 -13.10 3.55 -11.49
N VAL A 70 -13.41 4.82 -11.20
CA VAL A 70 -12.56 5.94 -11.62
C VAL A 70 -11.27 5.96 -10.82
N ILE A 71 -11.32 5.66 -9.52
CA ILE A 71 -10.12 5.54 -8.67
C ILE A 71 -9.17 4.47 -9.23
N LEU A 72 -9.70 3.29 -9.56
CA LEU A 72 -8.91 2.20 -10.14
C LEU A 72 -8.31 2.58 -11.51
N GLN A 73 -9.06 3.30 -12.34
CA GLN A 73 -8.54 3.79 -13.63
C GLN A 73 -7.42 4.82 -13.45
N LEU A 74 -7.54 5.72 -12.46
CA LEU A 74 -6.48 6.68 -12.13
C LEU A 74 -5.25 5.96 -11.56
N ALA A 75 -5.44 4.99 -10.67
CA ALA A 75 -4.35 4.18 -10.13
C ALA A 75 -3.63 3.38 -11.22
N ASP A 76 -4.37 2.79 -12.17
CA ASP A 76 -3.80 2.05 -13.30
C ASP A 76 -2.91 2.94 -14.17
N LEU A 77 -3.39 4.16 -14.48
CA LEU A 77 -2.62 5.15 -15.22
C LEU A 77 -1.30 5.49 -14.52
N VAL A 78 -1.36 5.72 -13.21
CA VAL A 78 -0.18 6.09 -12.40
C VAL A 78 0.83 4.95 -12.36
N LEU A 79 0.36 3.73 -12.13
CA LEU A 79 1.23 2.57 -12.00
C LEU A 79 1.86 2.18 -13.33
N LYS A 80 1.12 2.25 -14.44
CA LYS A 80 1.55 1.69 -15.74
C LYS A 80 2.08 2.70 -16.74
N GLU A 81 1.62 3.94 -16.68
CA GLU A 81 2.05 4.99 -17.63
C GLU A 81 3.12 5.91 -17.04
N THR A 82 3.93 5.37 -16.11
CA THR A 82 5.11 6.06 -15.59
C THR A 82 6.22 6.10 -16.65
N ALA A 83 6.70 7.31 -16.93
CA ALA A 83 7.85 7.54 -17.80
C ALA A 83 8.85 8.51 -17.15
N PHE A 84 10.14 8.33 -17.46
CA PHE A 84 11.22 9.16 -16.96
C PHE A 84 12.17 9.58 -18.10
N VAL A 85 12.84 10.70 -17.88
CA VAL A 85 13.81 11.26 -18.81
C VAL A 85 15.20 11.14 -18.20
N ASP A 86 16.12 10.58 -18.99
CA ASP A 86 17.55 10.58 -18.66
C ASP A 86 18.33 11.10 -19.87
N GLY A 87 18.99 12.25 -19.68
CA GLY A 87 19.58 13.03 -20.76
C GLY A 87 18.55 13.45 -21.82
N ASN A 88 18.73 12.97 -23.05
CA ASN A 88 17.85 13.26 -24.19
C ASN A 88 17.01 12.04 -24.61
N LYS A 89 16.77 11.11 -23.68
CA LYS A 89 16.03 9.87 -23.93
C LYS A 89 14.86 9.75 -22.97
N PHE A 90 13.76 9.23 -23.50
CA PHE A 90 12.55 8.91 -22.75
C PHE A 90 12.50 7.40 -22.52
N TYR A 91 12.13 7.01 -21.31
CA TYR A 91 12.00 5.63 -20.89
C TYR A 91 10.63 5.44 -20.26
N ARG A 92 9.97 4.33 -20.57
CA ARG A 92 8.75 3.91 -19.88
C ARG A 92 9.11 2.83 -18.86
N GLN A 93 8.62 2.99 -17.64
CA GLN A 93 8.72 1.96 -16.61
C GLN A 93 7.66 0.88 -16.88
N ILE A 94 8.11 -0.35 -17.12
CA ILE A 94 7.22 -1.49 -17.44
C ILE A 94 6.95 -2.40 -16.24
N ILE A 95 7.62 -2.18 -15.11
CA ILE A 95 7.49 -2.95 -13.88
C ILE A 95 7.74 -2.03 -12.68
N GLY A 96 7.05 -2.29 -11.57
CA GLY A 96 7.16 -1.50 -10.36
C GLY A 96 6.37 -0.19 -10.41
N GLY A 97 6.60 0.67 -9.42
CA GLY A 97 6.12 2.05 -9.39
C GLY A 97 7.28 3.04 -9.39
N ALA A 98 7.01 4.28 -9.81
CA ALA A 98 7.99 5.36 -9.75
C ALA A 98 8.30 5.73 -8.29
N MET A 99 9.55 5.57 -7.88
CA MET A 99 10.02 6.08 -6.59
C MET A 99 9.91 7.60 -6.55
N GLY A 100 9.39 8.16 -5.45
CA GLY A 100 9.25 9.61 -5.27
C GLY A 100 8.08 10.23 -6.02
N SER A 101 7.22 9.42 -6.64
CA SER A 101 5.92 9.87 -7.12
C SER A 101 5.08 10.39 -5.95
N PRO A 102 4.42 11.57 -6.05
CA PRO A 102 3.62 12.16 -4.97
C PRO A 102 2.25 11.47 -4.78
N PHE A 103 2.01 10.36 -5.47
CA PHE A 103 0.77 9.58 -5.39
C PHE A 103 0.61 8.86 -4.06
#